data_AF-A0A2E3NKU6-F1
#
_entry.id   AF-A0A2E3NKU6-F1
#
_cell.length_a   1.000
_cell.length_b   1.000
_cell.length_c   1.000
_cell.angle_alpha   90.00
_cell.angle_beta   90.00
_cell.angle_gamma   90.00
#
_symmetry.space_group_name_H-M   'P 1'
#
loop_
_entity.id
_entity.type
_entity.pdbx_description
1 polymer ?
#
loop_
_entity_poly.entity_id
_entity_poly.type
_entity_poly.pdbx_seq_one_letter_code
_entity_poly.pdbx_strand_id
1 'polypeptide(L)'
;MIDFRVEAIDRTGVATASRAEMRWHQDEAERMQLVLRVSEPAETAGTALLLVDREADQPEFFVRLPEIEKVRKVRAKRHRGTVLGTDFSYEDLKRLRDPLDRANLEVVGLAAVEDRPAWLLEAIPKPEDRSEYGRVLTYVDQALCLRWLDVAPIRD
;
A
#
# COMPACT_ATOMS: atom_id res chain seq x y z
N MET A 1 -11.74 -5.80 -10.31
CA MET A 1 -11.78 -4.36 -9.96
C MET A 1 -12.19 -4.30 -8.51
N ILE A 2 -11.45 -3.56 -7.70
CA ILE A 2 -11.72 -3.39 -6.27
C ILE A 2 -11.91 -1.91 -6.02
N ASP A 3 -13.07 -1.54 -5.49
CA ASP A 3 -13.33 -0.18 -5.02
C ASP A 3 -13.15 -0.15 -3.52
N PHE A 4 -12.40 0.83 -3.03
CA PHE A 4 -12.16 0.98 -1.60
C PHE A 4 -12.17 2.45 -1.20
N ARG A 5 -12.56 2.66 0.05
CA ARG A 5 -12.48 3.93 0.74
C ARG A 5 -11.34 3.85 1.74
N VAL A 6 -10.53 4.88 1.78
CA VAL A 6 -9.46 5.03 2.76
C VAL A 6 -9.73 6.24 3.59
N GLU A 7 -9.59 6.09 4.89
CA GLU A 7 -9.55 7.18 5.84
C GLU A 7 -8.16 7.24 6.45
N ALA A 8 -7.57 8.42 6.36
CA ALA A 8 -6.19 8.74 6.65
C ALA A 8 -6.20 9.79 7.77
N ILE A 9 -5.65 9.48 8.95
CA ILE A 9 -5.62 10.42 10.09
C ILE A 9 -4.17 10.82 10.34
N ASP A 10 -3.86 12.09 10.13
CA ASP A 10 -2.51 12.60 10.34
C ASP A 10 -2.16 12.76 11.83
N ARG A 11 -0.90 13.13 12.12
CA ARG A 11 -0.40 13.33 13.50
C ARG A 11 -1.11 14.45 14.25
N THR A 12 -1.82 15.33 13.55
CA THR A 12 -2.60 16.42 14.13
C THR A 12 -4.05 16.01 14.40
N GLY A 13 -4.44 14.78 14.00
CA GLY A 13 -5.78 14.24 14.15
C GLY A 13 -6.72 14.60 12.99
N VAL A 14 -6.21 15.20 11.91
CA VAL A 14 -7.02 15.54 10.74
C VAL A 14 -7.28 14.28 9.92
N ALA A 15 -8.56 13.92 9.81
CA ALA A 15 -9.01 12.82 8.97
C ALA A 15 -9.24 13.30 7.52
N THR A 16 -8.62 12.61 6.57
CA THR A 16 -8.84 12.76 5.14
C THR A 16 -9.42 11.46 4.60
N ALA A 17 -10.60 11.54 3.97
CA ALA A 17 -11.20 10.40 3.31
C ALA A 17 -10.95 10.48 1.79
N SER A 18 -10.52 9.38 1.20
CA SER A 18 -10.35 9.24 -0.24
C SER A 18 -11.06 8.01 -0.75
N ARG A 19 -11.60 8.10 -1.96
CA ARG A 19 -12.16 6.96 -2.68
C ARG A 19 -11.26 6.63 -3.86
N ALA A 20 -10.90 5.36 -3.98
CA ALA A 20 -10.05 4.90 -5.07
C ALA A 20 -10.54 3.58 -5.65
N GLU A 21 -10.32 3.45 -6.95
CA GLU A 21 -10.52 2.21 -7.70
C GLU A 21 -9.16 1.58 -7.97
N MET A 22 -9.06 0.27 -7.75
CA MET A 22 -7.88 -0.52 -8.05
C MET A 22 -8.19 -1.61 -9.07
N ARG A 23 -7.32 -1.68 -10.08
CA ARG A 23 -7.32 -2.73 -11.09
C ARG A 23 -5.96 -3.39 -11.08
N TRP A 24 -5.99 -4.70 -10.88
CA TRP A 24 -4.84 -5.57 -10.92
C TRP A 24 -4.91 -6.43 -12.17
N HIS A 25 -3.78 -6.59 -12.83
CA HIS A 25 -3.58 -7.55 -13.91
C HIS A 25 -2.24 -8.25 -13.71
N GLN A 26 -2.20 -9.56 -13.91
CA GLN A 26 -0.97 -10.35 -13.93
C GLN A 26 -0.85 -11.04 -15.28
N ASP A 27 0.32 -10.96 -15.91
CA ASP A 27 0.56 -11.63 -17.19
C ASP A 27 1.05 -13.07 -17.02
N GLU A 28 1.22 -13.78 -18.15
CA GLU A 28 1.64 -15.20 -18.16
C GLU A 28 3.04 -15.44 -17.56
N ALA A 29 3.89 -14.41 -17.50
CA ALA A 29 5.19 -14.46 -16.86
C ALA A 29 5.15 -13.92 -15.42
N GLU A 30 3.97 -13.96 -14.81
CA GLU A 30 3.69 -13.56 -13.43
C GLU A 30 3.97 -12.09 -13.10
N ARG A 31 4.15 -11.21 -14.09
CA ARG A 31 4.42 -9.79 -13.83
C ARG A 31 3.13 -9.06 -13.51
N MET A 32 3.15 -8.26 -12.44
CA MET A 32 2.01 -7.45 -12.04
C MET A 32 1.95 -6.11 -12.76
N GLN A 33 0.74 -5.69 -13.10
CA GLN A 33 0.38 -4.31 -13.34
C GLN A 33 -0.75 -3.90 -12.41
N LEU A 34 -0.59 -2.77 -11.73
CA LEU A 34 -1.57 -2.22 -10.82
C LEU A 34 -1.91 -0.79 -11.22
N VAL A 35 -3.18 -0.51 -11.44
CA VAL A 35 -3.69 0.84 -11.61
C VAL A 35 -4.51 1.22 -10.39
N LEU A 36 -4.16 2.32 -9.76
CA LEU A 36 -4.91 2.95 -8.69
C LEU A 36 -5.38 4.32 -9.16
N ARG A 37 -6.68 4.59 -9.10
CA ARG A 37 -7.28 5.86 -9.54
C ARG A 37 -8.10 6.45 -8.41
N VAL A 38 -7.80 7.69 -8.05
CA VAL A 38 -8.56 8.45 -7.06
C VAL A 38 -9.78 9.07 -7.74
N SER A 39 -10.96 8.84 -7.16
CA SER A 39 -12.22 9.45 -7.58
C SER A 39 -12.68 10.55 -6.63
N GLU A 40 -12.26 10.51 -5.36
CA GLU A 40 -12.59 11.51 -4.34
C GLU A 40 -11.41 11.74 -3.38
N PRO A 41 -11.25 12.97 -2.82
CA PRO A 41 -12.11 14.15 -3.01
C PRO A 41 -11.84 14.90 -4.33
N ALA A 42 -12.67 15.88 -4.67
CA ALA A 42 -12.66 16.57 -5.97
C ALA A 42 -11.28 17.16 -6.34
N GLU A 43 -10.52 17.62 -5.35
CA GLU A 43 -9.18 18.19 -5.51
C GLU A 43 -8.16 17.16 -6.02
N THR A 44 -8.36 15.89 -5.69
CA THR A 44 -7.46 14.78 -6.09
C THR A 44 -8.10 13.84 -7.10
N ALA A 45 -9.37 14.08 -7.46
CA ALA A 45 -10.11 13.27 -8.43
C ALA A 45 -9.42 13.27 -9.80
N GLY A 46 -9.28 12.08 -10.39
CA GLY A 46 -8.60 11.88 -11.67
C GLY A 46 -7.08 11.70 -11.56
N THR A 47 -6.52 11.78 -10.36
CA THR A 47 -5.15 11.34 -10.10
C THR A 47 -5.06 9.82 -10.27
N ALA A 48 -4.05 9.34 -10.97
CA ALA A 48 -3.85 7.91 -11.18
C ALA A 48 -2.38 7.53 -11.03
N LEU A 49 -2.16 6.37 -10.41
CA LEU A 49 -0.88 5.70 -10.35
C LEU A 49 -0.96 4.39 -11.14
N LEU A 50 0.08 4.14 -11.91
CA LEU A 50 0.35 2.85 -12.53
C LEU A 50 1.66 2.31 -11.96
N LEU A 51 1.62 1.11 -11.41
CA LEU A 51 2.77 0.29 -11.07
C LEU A 51 2.90 -0.81 -12.13
N VAL A 52 4.11 -0.98 -12.65
CA VAL A 52 4.45 -2.03 -13.62
C VAL A 52 5.66 -2.79 -13.12
N ASP A 53 5.50 -4.09 -12.89
CA ASP A 53 6.63 -4.98 -12.70
C ASP A 53 7.39 -5.13 -14.02
N ARG A 54 8.72 -5.01 -13.92
CA ARG A 54 9.66 -5.29 -14.99
C ARG A 54 10.52 -6.48 -14.58
N GLU A 55 11.29 -7.03 -15.50
CA GLU A 55 12.29 -8.08 -15.19
C GLU A 55 13.37 -7.60 -14.21
N ALA A 56 13.53 -6.28 -14.04
CA ALA A 56 14.39 -5.71 -13.01
C ALA A 56 13.75 -5.82 -11.62
N ASP A 57 14.58 -5.95 -10.57
CA ASP A 57 14.14 -6.09 -9.17
C ASP A 57 13.21 -4.99 -8.66
N GLN A 58 13.18 -3.83 -9.31
CA GLN A 58 12.36 -2.68 -8.87
C GLN A 58 11.22 -2.38 -9.84
N PRO A 59 9.96 -2.33 -9.34
CA PRO A 59 8.84 -1.93 -10.16
C PRO A 59 8.95 -0.46 -10.60
N GLU A 60 8.40 -0.17 -11.77
CA GLU A 60 8.29 1.19 -12.28
C GLU A 60 6.97 1.82 -11.86
N PHE A 61 7.02 3.08 -11.47
CA PHE A 61 5.85 3.85 -11.09
C PHE A 61 5.63 5.00 -12.07
N PHE A 62 4.39 5.18 -12.48
CA PHE A 62 3.94 6.28 -13.32
C PHE A 62 2.77 6.97 -12.65
N VAL A 63 2.81 8.30 -12.59
CA VAL A 63 1.74 9.11 -12.02
C VAL A 63 1.15 10.02 -13.09
N ARG A 64 -0.17 10.15 -13.09
CA ARG A 64 -0.91 11.18 -13.80
C ARG A 64 -1.58 12.06 -12.76
N LEU A 65 -1.27 13.35 -12.78
CA LEU A 65 -1.94 14.36 -11.95
C LEU A 65 -3.04 15.05 -12.78
N PRO A 66 -4.19 15.38 -12.19
CA PRO A 66 -5.31 16.01 -12.89
C PRO A 66 -4.89 17.36 -13.50
N GLU A 67 -4.10 18.15 -12.77
CA GLU A 67 -3.67 19.50 -13.18
C GLU A 67 -2.75 19.52 -14.42
N ILE A 68 -2.02 18.43 -14.69
CA ILE A 68 -0.92 18.44 -15.67
C ILE A 68 -1.22 17.56 -16.90
N GLU A 69 -2.31 16.78 -16.91
CA GLU A 69 -2.74 15.86 -17.99
C GLU A 69 -1.64 15.01 -18.65
N LYS A 70 -0.47 14.89 -18.00
CA LYS A 70 0.70 14.18 -18.51
C LYS A 70 1.10 13.10 -17.53
N VAL A 71 1.48 11.96 -18.09
CA VAL A 71 2.06 10.85 -17.34
C VAL A 71 3.53 11.14 -17.08
N ARG A 72 3.97 10.97 -15.83
CA ARG A 72 5.38 11.13 -15.44
C ARG A 72 5.87 9.87 -14.74
N LYS A 73 7.06 9.39 -15.12
CA LYS A 73 7.74 8.32 -14.39
C LYS A 73 8.27 8.85 -13.06
N VAL A 74 7.94 8.18 -11.97
CA VAL A 74 8.45 8.50 -10.63
C VAL A 74 9.85 7.90 -10.51
N ARG A 75 10.85 8.77 -10.31
CA ARG A 75 12.23 8.32 -10.14
C ARG A 75 12.40 7.62 -8.79
N ALA A 76 13.27 6.61 -8.72
CA ALA A 76 13.44 5.79 -7.52
C ALA A 76 13.77 6.58 -6.24
N LYS A 77 14.55 7.67 -6.36
CA LYS A 77 14.86 8.57 -5.23
C LYS A 77 13.64 9.34 -4.67
N ARG A 78 12.49 9.31 -5.37
CA ARG A 78 11.22 9.91 -4.96
C ARG A 78 10.17 8.88 -4.53
N HIS A 79 10.55 7.62 -4.32
CA HIS A 79 9.66 6.64 -3.67
C HIS A 79 9.53 6.86 -2.15
N ARG A 80 9.68 8.11 -1.69
CA ARG A 80 9.50 8.48 -0.30
C ARG A 80 8.33 9.44 -0.18
N GLY A 81 7.48 9.20 0.80
CA GLY A 81 6.30 9.99 1.09
C GLY A 81 5.04 9.51 0.38
N THR A 82 3.99 10.31 0.58
CA THR A 82 2.60 10.01 0.24
C THR A 82 2.33 9.93 -1.26
N VAL A 83 1.45 9.01 -1.62
CA VAL A 83 1.00 8.73 -2.97
C VAL A 83 -0.39 9.34 -3.15
N LEU A 84 -0.56 10.12 -4.22
CA LEU A 84 -1.87 10.64 -4.68
C LEU A 84 -2.63 11.48 -3.62
N GLY A 85 -1.92 12.12 -2.68
CA GLY A 85 -2.56 12.90 -1.61
C GLY A 85 -3.20 12.07 -0.51
N THR A 86 -2.85 10.79 -0.42
CA THR A 86 -3.30 9.85 0.62
C THR A 86 -2.16 9.53 1.58
N ASP A 87 -2.43 8.87 2.71
CA ASP A 87 -1.38 8.41 3.63
C ASP A 87 -0.56 7.21 3.10
N PHE A 88 -0.93 6.59 1.97
CA PHE A 88 -0.14 5.49 1.42
C PHE A 88 1.18 5.97 0.85
N SER A 89 2.26 5.26 1.17
CA SER A 89 3.56 5.46 0.53
C SER A 89 3.71 4.59 -0.73
N TYR A 90 4.73 4.89 -1.53
CA TYR A 90 5.14 3.99 -2.62
C TYR A 90 5.58 2.62 -2.10
N GLU A 91 6.08 2.58 -0.86
CA GLU A 91 6.51 1.36 -0.20
C GLU A 91 5.32 0.49 0.21
N ASP A 92 4.21 1.06 0.64
CA ASP A 92 2.97 0.32 0.92
C ASP A 92 2.48 -0.43 -0.32
N LEU A 93 2.53 0.23 -1.48
CA LEU A 93 2.14 -0.38 -2.74
C LEU A 93 3.10 -1.48 -3.20
N LYS A 94 4.40 -1.35 -2.91
CA LYS A 94 5.37 -2.43 -3.14
C LYS A 94 5.08 -3.62 -2.24
N ARG A 95 4.71 -3.37 -0.98
CA ARG A 95 4.34 -4.44 -0.03
C ARG A 95 3.08 -5.20 -0.40
N LEU A 96 2.17 -4.62 -1.19
CA LEU A 96 1.04 -5.37 -1.75
C LEU A 96 1.48 -6.45 -2.73
N ARG A 97 2.65 -6.28 -3.37
CA ARG A 97 3.26 -7.28 -4.25
C ARG A 97 4.10 -8.27 -3.49
N ASP A 98 4.89 -7.78 -2.53
CA ASP A 98 5.96 -8.59 -1.97
C ASP A 98 5.38 -9.81 -1.25
N PRO A 99 5.77 -11.03 -1.68
CA PRO A 99 5.38 -12.26 -1.02
C PRO A 99 5.75 -12.22 0.47
N LEU A 100 4.85 -12.70 1.32
CA LEU A 100 5.08 -12.74 2.77
C LEU A 100 6.33 -13.55 3.13
N ASP A 101 6.72 -14.53 2.32
CA ASP A 101 7.91 -15.37 2.52
C ASP A 101 9.25 -14.63 2.29
N ARG A 102 9.24 -13.45 1.64
CA ARG A 102 10.44 -12.62 1.44
C ARG A 102 10.67 -11.60 2.54
N ALA A 103 9.66 -11.30 3.34
CA ALA A 103 9.81 -10.45 4.50
C ALA A 103 10.34 -11.31 5.66
N ASN A 104 11.27 -10.79 6.47
CA ASN A 104 11.64 -11.42 7.75
C ASN A 104 10.43 -11.28 8.69
N LEU A 105 9.42 -12.10 8.46
CA LEU A 105 8.19 -12.11 9.24
C LEU A 105 8.35 -13.09 10.39
N GLU A 106 8.16 -12.57 11.59
CA GLU A 106 8.08 -13.38 12.79
C GLU A 106 6.63 -13.37 13.29
N VAL A 107 6.09 -14.54 13.62
CA VAL A 107 4.81 -14.62 14.33
C VAL A 107 5.08 -14.24 15.78
N VAL A 108 4.67 -13.03 16.16
CA VAL A 108 4.93 -12.47 17.50
C VAL A 108 3.76 -12.72 18.46
N GLY A 109 2.64 -13.24 17.97
CA GLY A 109 1.54 -13.65 18.85
C GLY A 109 0.21 -13.89 18.14
N LEU A 110 -0.83 -13.96 18.96
CA LEU A 110 -2.23 -14.00 18.55
C LEU A 110 -2.89 -12.66 18.87
N ALA A 111 -3.83 -12.26 18.03
CA ALA A 111 -4.63 -11.05 18.19
C ALA A 111 -6.10 -11.33 17.86
N ALA A 112 -6.96 -10.34 18.13
CA ALA A 112 -8.32 -10.32 17.63
C ALA A 112 -8.56 -8.96 16.96
N VAL A 113 -9.08 -8.97 15.73
CA VAL A 113 -9.50 -7.77 15.00
C VAL A 113 -10.99 -7.90 14.76
N GLU A 114 -11.80 -6.98 15.27
CA GLU A 114 -13.26 -7.03 15.20
C GLU A 114 -13.83 -8.41 15.59
N ASP A 115 -13.40 -8.92 16.75
CA ASP A 115 -13.78 -10.23 17.30
C ASP A 115 -13.40 -11.46 16.44
N ARG A 116 -12.62 -11.28 15.36
CA ARG A 116 -12.06 -12.37 14.57
C ARG A 116 -10.63 -12.72 15.01
N PRO A 117 -10.34 -13.99 15.34
CA PRO A 117 -8.99 -14.43 15.69
C PRO A 117 -8.00 -14.20 14.54
N ALA A 118 -6.83 -13.66 14.87
CA ALA A 118 -5.78 -13.37 13.91
C ALA A 118 -4.40 -13.81 14.44
N TRP A 119 -3.49 -14.16 13.54
CA TRP A 119 -2.06 -14.19 13.82
C TRP A 119 -1.48 -12.79 13.68
N LEU A 120 -0.64 -12.40 14.64
CA LEU A 120 0.11 -11.15 14.57
C LEU A 120 1.52 -11.45 14.08
N LEU A 121 1.84 -10.95 12.89
CA LEU A 121 3.17 -11.01 12.29
C LEU A 121 3.86 -9.66 12.39
N GLU A 122 5.16 -9.70 12.66
CA GLU A 122 6.03 -8.53 12.67
C GLU A 122 7.07 -8.63 11.57
N ALA A 123 7.29 -7.53 10.85
CA ALA A 123 8.44 -7.32 10.00
C ALA A 123 9.27 -6.14 10.52
N ILE A 124 10.57 -6.34 10.73
CA ILE A 124 11.53 -5.25 10.96
C ILE A 124 12.37 -5.11 9.69
N PRO A 125 12.20 -4.01 8.92
CA PRO A 125 13.02 -3.77 7.74
C PRO A 125 14.51 -3.64 8.10
N LYS A 126 15.39 -4.19 7.27
CA LYS A 126 16.84 -4.06 7.43
C LYS A 126 17.32 -2.70 6.92
N PRO A 127 18.49 -2.20 7.37
CA PRO A 127 19.05 -0.93 6.90
C PRO A 127 19.19 -0.84 5.37
N GLU A 128 19.53 -1.96 4.72
CA GLU A 128 19.66 -2.07 3.26
C GLU A 128 18.34 -1.93 2.50
N ASP A 129 17.19 -2.22 3.13
CA ASP A 129 15.86 -2.14 2.52
C ASP A 129 15.43 -0.68 2.28
N ARG A 130 16.10 0.28 2.95
CA ARG A 130 15.82 1.73 2.88
C ARG A 130 14.36 2.08 3.14
N SER A 131 13.70 1.29 3.99
CA SER A 131 12.31 1.44 4.39
C SER A 131 12.04 2.78 5.08
N GLU A 132 10.83 3.29 4.90
CA GLU A 132 10.27 4.42 5.65
C GLU A 132 9.68 3.98 7.01
N TYR A 133 9.59 2.68 7.27
CA TYR A 133 9.00 2.10 8.48
C TYR A 133 10.08 1.48 9.36
N GLY A 134 10.00 1.72 10.67
CA GLY A 134 10.85 1.01 11.64
C GLY A 134 10.36 -0.40 11.96
N ARG A 135 9.05 -0.64 11.80
CA ARG A 135 8.35 -1.90 12.08
C ARG A 135 7.05 -1.94 11.29
N VAL A 136 6.64 -3.12 10.85
CA VAL A 136 5.34 -3.36 10.22
C VAL A 136 4.65 -4.51 10.94
N LEU A 137 3.44 -4.26 11.45
CA LEU A 137 2.58 -5.29 12.03
C LEU A 137 1.52 -5.71 11.02
N THR A 138 1.34 -7.01 10.87
CA THR A 138 0.39 -7.62 9.94
C THR A 138 -0.50 -8.59 10.68
N TYR A 139 -1.80 -8.34 10.64
CA TYR A 139 -2.82 -9.23 11.19
C TYR A 139 -3.31 -10.15 10.08
N VAL A 140 -3.26 -11.47 10.30
CA VAL A 140 -3.76 -12.47 9.34
C VAL A 140 -4.88 -13.25 10.00
N ASP A 141 -6.06 -13.20 9.42
CA ASP A 141 -7.25 -13.91 9.90
C ASP A 141 -7.02 -15.43 9.91
N GLN A 142 -7.36 -16.08 11.02
CA GLN A 142 -7.07 -17.52 11.20
C GLN A 142 -7.94 -18.45 10.35
N ALA A 143 -9.12 -18.00 9.94
CA ALA A 143 -10.05 -18.82 9.18
C ALA A 143 -9.86 -18.65 7.67
N LEU A 144 -9.61 -17.41 7.22
CA LEU A 144 -9.53 -17.06 5.81
C LEU A 144 -8.10 -17.01 5.28
N CYS A 145 -7.10 -16.96 6.18
CA CYS A 145 -5.70 -16.71 5.82
C CYS A 145 -5.51 -15.42 5.02
N LEU A 146 -6.46 -14.48 5.14
CA LEU A 146 -6.40 -13.18 4.50
C LEU A 146 -5.77 -12.18 5.46
N ARG A 147 -4.89 -11.32 4.92
CA ARG A 147 -4.40 -10.15 5.64
C ARG A 147 -5.58 -9.24 5.92
N TRP A 148 -5.70 -8.82 7.18
CA TRP A 148 -6.66 -7.78 7.53
C TRP A 148 -6.20 -6.44 6.99
N LEU A 149 -7.08 -5.74 6.28
CA LEU A 149 -6.85 -4.42 5.71
C LEU A 149 -7.83 -3.44 6.35
N ASP A 150 -7.68 -3.20 7.66
CA ASP A 150 -8.30 -2.05 8.33
C ASP A 150 -7.23 -1.39 9.19
N VAL A 151 -7.06 -0.10 8.94
CA VAL A 151 -6.10 0.75 9.64
C VAL A 151 -6.78 1.23 10.91
N ALA A 152 -6.84 0.39 11.94
CA ALA A 152 -7.11 0.89 13.29
C ALA A 152 -5.87 1.66 13.77
N PRO A 153 -6.01 2.87 14.34
CA PRO A 153 -4.87 3.61 14.88
C PRO A 153 -4.19 2.76 15.94
N ILE A 154 -2.87 2.62 15.82
CA ILE A 154 -2.03 2.11 16.90
C ILE A 154 -2.26 3.06 18.07
N ARG A 155 -3.03 2.62 19.07
CA ARG A 155 -3.06 3.30 20.37
C ARG A 155 -1.88 2.74 21.16
N ASP A 156 -1.03 3.67 21.62
CA ASP A 156 -0.01 3.43 22.62
C ASP A 156 -0.61 2.87 23.93
#